data_AF-A0A9D9QVR6-F1
#
_entry.id   AF-A0A9D9QVR6-F1
#
_cell.length_a   1.000
_cell.length_b   1.000
_cell.length_c   1.000
_cell.angle_alpha   90.00
_cell.angle_beta   90.00
_cell.angle_gamma   90.00
#
_symmetry.space_group_name_H-M   'P 1'
#
loop_
_entity.id
_entity.type
_entity.pdbx_description
1 polymer ?
#
loop_
_entity_poly.entity_id
_entity_poly.type
_entity_poly.pdbx_seq_one_letter_code
_entity_poly.pdbx_strand_id
1 'polypeptide(L)'
;MEENQKKIELNEVAVDALRVSAKWSQFLAIMGFIGIGFMIIAAIFLSKLMGNLPDNGNPILAIKGFVGVLYIILAALYFPPVYYLFKYATDMKIAIQDRNSEDIGDALNYLKSHHRYLGISMIVIMSLYVLMIVGVVIVSIVAAASAV
;
A
#
# COMPACT_ATOMS: atom_id res chain seq x y z
N MET A 1 33.79 4.65 -33.57
CA MET A 1 32.54 5.44 -33.59
C MET A 1 32.12 5.57 -32.14
N GLU A 2 32.56 6.63 -31.48
CA GLU A 2 32.17 6.92 -30.09
C GLU A 2 30.73 7.45 -30.14
N GLU A 3 29.78 6.57 -29.89
CA GLU A 3 28.40 6.94 -29.67
C GLU A 3 28.39 7.86 -28.44
N ASN A 4 28.22 9.16 -28.67
CA ASN A 4 28.11 10.18 -27.64
C ASN A 4 26.92 9.83 -26.74
N GLN A 5 27.18 9.07 -25.67
CA GLN A 5 26.22 8.76 -24.61
C GLN A 5 25.85 10.09 -23.97
N LYS A 6 24.86 10.75 -24.56
CA LYS A 6 24.29 12.01 -24.10
C LYS A 6 23.73 11.75 -22.70
N LYS A 7 24.54 12.01 -21.67
CA LYS A 7 24.13 11.86 -20.28
C LYS A 7 22.91 12.74 -20.07
N ILE A 8 21.87 12.17 -19.46
CA ILE A 8 20.68 12.93 -19.10
C ILE A 8 21.07 13.83 -17.94
N GLU A 9 21.22 15.12 -18.23
CA GLU A 9 21.45 16.14 -17.21
C GLU A 9 20.11 16.73 -16.77
N LEU A 10 19.93 16.84 -15.45
CA LEU A 10 18.73 17.43 -14.88
C LEU A 10 18.82 18.96 -15.00
N ASN A 11 17.88 19.57 -15.71
CA ASN A 11 17.74 21.01 -15.72
C ASN A 11 17.09 21.53 -14.42
N GLU A 12 17.16 22.83 -14.18
CA GLU A 12 16.59 23.46 -12.98
C GLU A 12 15.09 23.17 -12.80
N VAL A 13 14.34 23.06 -13.90
CA VAL A 13 12.91 22.73 -13.87
C VAL A 13 12.67 21.31 -13.33
N ALA A 14 13.46 20.34 -13.75
CA ALA A 14 13.37 18.97 -13.26
C ALA A 14 13.73 18.89 -11.77
N VAL A 15 14.76 19.62 -11.34
CA VAL A 15 15.17 19.66 -9.92
C VAL A 15 14.07 20.28 -9.06
N ASP A 16 13.45 21.38 -9.49
CA ASP A 16 12.35 21.99 -8.73
C ASP A 16 11.12 21.08 -8.65
N ALA A 17 10.76 20.41 -9.76
CA ALA A 17 9.67 19.44 -9.78
C ALA A 17 9.93 18.26 -8.81
N LEU A 18 11.15 17.71 -8.79
CA LEU A 18 11.55 16.66 -7.86
C LEU A 18 11.51 17.13 -6.40
N ARG A 19 11.92 18.38 -6.14
CA ARG A 19 11.85 18.98 -4.80
C ARG A 19 10.41 19.10 -4.31
N VAL A 20 9.49 19.57 -5.17
CA VAL A 20 8.07 19.66 -4.86
C VAL A 20 7.47 18.28 -4.66
N SER A 21 7.78 17.33 -5.55
CA SER A 21 7.36 15.93 -5.44
C SER A 21 7.80 15.29 -4.12
N ALA A 22 9.05 15.50 -3.71
CA ALA A 22 9.58 15.00 -2.45
C ALA A 22 8.86 15.62 -1.22
N LYS A 23 8.51 16.91 -1.28
CA LYS A 23 7.73 17.56 -0.20
C LYS A 23 6.34 16.92 -0.03
N TRP A 24 5.60 16.74 -1.12
CA TRP A 24 4.28 16.10 -1.09
C TRP A 24 4.35 14.62 -0.72
N SER A 25 5.35 13.91 -1.22
CA SER A 25 5.58 12.50 -0.88
C SER A 25 5.86 12.33 0.61
N GLN A 26 6.61 13.24 1.24
CA GLN A 26 6.82 13.21 2.69
C GLN A 26 5.51 13.40 3.46
N PHE A 27 4.70 14.36 3.05
CA PHE A 27 3.38 14.60 3.68
C PHE A 27 2.48 13.37 3.57
N LEU A 28 2.37 12.79 2.38
CA LEU A 28 1.59 11.57 2.13
C LEU A 28 2.12 10.37 2.95
N ALA A 29 3.45 10.24 3.07
CA ALA A 29 4.02 9.17 3.87
C ALA A 29 3.71 9.33 5.37
N ILE A 30 3.78 10.55 5.92
CA ILE A 30 3.39 10.83 7.31
C ILE A 30 1.91 10.49 7.52
N MET A 31 1.03 10.92 6.61
CA MET A 31 -0.40 10.58 6.67
C MET A 31 -0.62 9.07 6.57
N GLY A 32 0.15 8.36 5.74
CA GLY A 32 0.11 6.90 5.62
C GLY A 32 0.51 6.19 6.91
N PHE A 33 1.58 6.63 7.58
CA PHE A 33 2.00 6.07 8.87
C PHE A 33 0.96 6.30 9.96
N ILE A 34 0.36 7.50 10.00
CA ILE A 34 -0.75 7.81 10.92
C ILE A 34 -1.93 6.86 10.64
N GLY A 35 -2.28 6.67 9.36
CA GLY A 35 -3.32 5.73 8.94
C GLY A 35 -3.05 4.29 9.39
N ILE A 36 -1.82 3.80 9.21
CA ILE A 36 -1.41 2.46 9.68
C ILE A 36 -1.51 2.37 11.21
N GLY A 37 -1.09 3.40 11.94
CA GLY A 37 -1.24 3.48 13.40
C GLY A 37 -2.69 3.36 13.83
N PHE A 38 -3.60 4.09 13.19
CA PHE A 38 -5.04 3.97 13.42
C PHE A 38 -5.59 2.59 13.06
N MET A 39 -5.11 1.95 11.98
CA MET A 39 -5.51 0.58 11.64
C MET A 39 -5.15 -0.42 12.73
N ILE A 40 -3.98 -0.31 13.34
CA ILE A 40 -3.55 -1.20 14.44
C ILE A 40 -4.42 -0.98 15.68
N ILE A 41 -4.70 0.28 16.03
CA ILE A 41 -5.58 0.61 17.15
C ILE A 41 -6.99 0.05 16.89
N ALA A 42 -7.52 0.26 15.69
CA ALA A 42 -8.81 -0.26 15.26
C ALA A 42 -8.85 -1.80 15.31
N ALA A 43 -7.77 -2.47 14.92
CA ALA A 43 -7.67 -3.94 14.99
C ALA A 43 -7.86 -4.45 16.42
N ILE A 44 -7.19 -3.83 17.40
CA ILE A 44 -7.29 -4.19 18.82
C ILE A 44 -8.71 -3.92 19.34
N PHE A 45 -9.25 -2.75 19.02
CA PHE A 45 -10.60 -2.36 19.48
C PHE A 45 -11.68 -3.27 18.90
N LEU A 46 -11.62 -3.54 17.59
CA LEU A 46 -12.55 -4.42 16.90
C LEU A 46 -12.46 -5.86 17.41
N SER A 47 -11.26 -6.35 17.72
CA SER A 47 -11.07 -7.67 18.34
C SER A 47 -11.78 -7.78 19.68
N LYS A 48 -11.67 -6.75 20.53
CA LYS A 48 -12.34 -6.72 21.85
C LYS A 48 -13.86 -6.65 21.71
N LEU A 49 -14.37 -5.80 20.81
CA LEU A 49 -15.81 -5.68 20.56
C LEU A 49 -16.40 -6.98 20.02
N MET A 50 -15.72 -7.60 19.05
CA MET A 50 -16.14 -8.87 18.45
C MET A 50 -16.07 -10.03 19.44
N GLY A 51 -15.08 -10.06 20.34
CA GLY A 51 -14.95 -11.09 21.37
C GLY A 51 -16.11 -11.13 22.38
N ASN A 52 -16.81 -10.01 22.59
CA ASN A 52 -17.92 -9.91 23.54
C ASN A 52 -19.30 -10.20 22.91
N LEU A 53 -19.37 -10.40 21.59
CA LEU A 53 -20.63 -10.68 20.91
C LEU A 53 -21.05 -12.15 21.10
N PRO A 54 -22.29 -12.41 21.58
CA PRO A 54 -22.78 -13.77 21.74
C PRO A 54 -22.70 -14.53 20.43
N ASP A 55 -22.47 -15.84 20.53
CA ASP A 55 -22.42 -16.68 19.35
C ASP A 55 -23.83 -17.11 18.96
N ASN A 56 -24.33 -16.57 17.85
CA ASN A 56 -25.72 -16.73 17.43
C ASN A 56 -25.85 -17.69 16.25
N GLY A 57 -24.80 -18.48 15.95
CA GLY A 57 -24.74 -19.36 14.78
C GLY A 57 -24.64 -18.62 13.44
N ASN A 58 -24.36 -17.32 13.44
CA ASN A 58 -24.18 -16.54 12.22
C ASN A 58 -22.78 -16.85 11.62
N PRO A 59 -22.69 -17.32 10.36
CA PRO A 59 -21.42 -17.66 9.71
C PRO A 59 -20.39 -16.51 9.67
N ILE A 60 -20.85 -15.25 9.62
CA ILE A 60 -19.99 -14.06 9.66
C ILE A 60 -19.30 -13.94 11.03
N LEU A 61 -20.01 -14.36 12.08
CA LEU A 61 -19.51 -14.36 13.44
C LEU A 61 -18.50 -15.50 13.69
N ALA A 62 -18.44 -16.54 12.86
CA ALA A 62 -17.42 -17.59 12.97
C ALA A 62 -15.99 -17.07 12.71
N ILE A 63 -15.86 -15.93 12.02
CA ILE A 63 -14.59 -15.30 11.66
C ILE A 63 -14.13 -14.29 12.74
N LYS A 64 -14.92 -14.08 13.81
CA LYS A 64 -14.72 -13.07 14.87
C LYS A 64 -13.28 -12.96 15.37
N GLY A 65 -12.64 -14.09 15.68
CA GLY A 65 -11.26 -14.11 16.20
C GLY A 65 -10.19 -13.79 15.14
N PHE A 66 -10.51 -13.99 13.86
CA PHE A 66 -9.59 -13.78 12.75
C PHE A 66 -9.62 -12.35 12.20
N VAL A 67 -10.71 -11.60 12.39
CA VAL A 67 -10.86 -10.21 11.91
C VAL A 67 -9.73 -9.30 12.41
N GLY A 68 -9.40 -9.38 13.71
CA GLY A 68 -8.32 -8.58 14.29
C GLY A 68 -6.95 -8.87 13.69
N VAL A 69 -6.64 -10.17 13.56
CA VAL A 69 -5.38 -10.64 12.97
C VAL A 69 -5.29 -10.21 11.50
N LEU A 70 -6.39 -10.32 10.75
CA LEU A 70 -6.48 -9.88 9.36
C LEU A 70 -6.21 -8.38 9.23
N TYR A 71 -6.75 -7.54 10.11
CA TYR A 71 -6.47 -6.10 10.12
C TYR A 71 -4.99 -5.79 10.41
N ILE A 72 -4.34 -6.55 11.29
CA ILE A 72 -2.89 -6.41 11.55
C ILE A 72 -2.08 -6.81 10.30
N ILE A 73 -2.45 -7.91 9.63
CA ILE A 73 -1.82 -8.33 8.38
C ILE A 73 -1.99 -7.26 7.30
N LEU A 74 -3.18 -6.66 7.18
CA LEU A 74 -3.42 -5.56 6.24
C LEU A 74 -2.57 -4.34 6.59
N ALA A 75 -2.45 -3.97 7.87
CA ALA A 75 -1.58 -2.89 8.30
C ALA A 75 -0.11 -3.14 7.92
N ALA A 76 0.37 -4.38 8.11
CA ALA A 76 1.71 -4.80 7.69
C ALA A 76 1.87 -4.77 6.16
N LEU A 77 0.82 -5.10 5.39
CA LEU A 77 0.80 -5.01 3.94
C LEU A 77 0.86 -3.55 3.47
N TYR A 78 0.18 -2.62 4.14
CA TYR A 78 0.22 -1.19 3.78
C TYR A 78 1.51 -0.48 4.19
N PHE A 79 2.32 -1.06 5.07
CA PHE A 79 3.54 -0.43 5.56
C PHE A 79 4.64 -0.23 4.48
N PRO A 80 5.03 -1.25 3.68
CA PRO A 80 6.04 -1.10 2.63
C PRO A 80 5.85 0.08 1.66
N PRO A 81 4.67 0.32 1.05
CA PRO A 81 4.51 1.44 0.12
C PRO A 81 4.69 2.78 0.82
N VAL A 82 4.18 2.95 2.04
CA VAL A 82 4.34 4.19 2.82
C VAL A 82 5.82 4.41 3.17
N TYR A 83 6.53 3.34 3.54
CA TYR A 83 7.96 3.39 3.83
C TYR A 83 8.80 3.81 2.62
N TYR A 84 8.55 3.23 1.43
CA TYR A 84 9.27 3.63 0.22
C TYR A 84 9.02 5.08 -0.17
N LEU A 85 7.80 5.57 0.03
CA LEU A 85 7.44 6.95 -0.22
C LEU A 85 8.17 7.92 0.74
N PHE A 86 8.28 7.54 2.01
CA PHE A 86 9.05 8.29 3.01
C PHE A 86 10.54 8.34 2.67
N LYS A 87 11.11 7.20 2.25
CA LYS A 87 12.53 7.08 1.92
C LYS A 87 12.87 7.90 0.67
N TYR A 88 12.07 7.79 -0.40
CA TYR A 88 12.16 8.67 -1.56
C TYR A 88 12.14 10.16 -1.16
N ALA A 89 11.16 10.55 -0.36
CA ALA A 89 10.98 11.94 0.02
C ALA A 89 12.15 12.52 0.83
N THR A 90 12.73 11.71 1.73
CA THR A 90 13.88 12.10 2.56
C THR A 90 15.14 12.18 1.73
N ASP A 91 15.44 11.12 0.97
CA ASP A 91 16.69 11.00 0.21
C ASP A 91 16.72 12.00 -0.95
N MET A 92 15.59 12.22 -1.63
CA MET A 92 15.49 13.20 -2.71
C MET A 92 15.76 14.63 -2.23
N LYS A 93 15.34 14.98 -1.01
CA LYS A 93 15.60 16.32 -0.45
C LYS A 93 17.08 16.53 -0.16
N ILE A 94 17.75 15.51 0.40
CA ILE A 94 19.19 15.53 0.70
C ILE A 94 19.98 15.59 -0.61
N ALA A 95 19.67 14.72 -1.56
CA ALA A 95 20.35 14.64 -2.86
C ALA A 95 20.29 15.97 -3.65
N ILE A 96 19.14 16.65 -3.63
CA ILE A 96 18.97 17.96 -4.27
C ILE A 96 19.77 19.05 -3.53
N GLN A 97 19.88 18.98 -2.21
CA GLN A 97 20.66 19.95 -1.42
C GLN A 97 22.16 19.79 -1.64
N ASP A 98 22.64 18.55 -1.69
CA ASP A 98 24.06 18.21 -1.85
C ASP A 98 24.52 18.24 -3.33
N ARG A 99 23.59 18.49 -4.26
CA ARG A 99 23.81 18.51 -5.72
C ARG A 99 24.48 17.22 -6.26
N ASN A 100 24.27 16.10 -5.57
CA ASN A 100 24.83 14.80 -5.98
C ASN A 100 23.84 14.08 -6.90
N SER A 101 24.23 13.90 -8.17
CA SER A 101 23.39 13.25 -9.18
C SER A 101 23.22 11.74 -8.95
N GLU A 102 24.16 11.10 -8.26
CA GLU A 102 24.09 9.67 -7.94
C GLU A 102 22.99 9.40 -6.89
N ASP A 103 22.92 10.23 -5.86
CA ASP A 103 21.92 10.14 -4.79
C ASP A 103 20.49 10.41 -5.30
N ILE A 104 20.33 11.22 -6.35
CA ILE A 104 19.03 11.43 -7.02
C ILE A 104 18.56 10.13 -7.68
N GLY A 105 19.47 9.37 -8.29
CA GLY A 105 19.17 8.07 -8.90
C GLY A 105 18.67 7.06 -7.87
N ASP A 106 19.34 7.00 -6.72
CA ASP A 106 18.95 6.12 -5.61
C ASP A 106 17.58 6.51 -5.03
N ALA A 107 17.33 7.80 -4.83
CA ALA A 107 16.03 8.29 -4.40
C ALA A 107 14.93 7.88 -5.40
N LEU A 108 15.13 8.07 -6.71
CA LEU A 108 14.19 7.65 -7.75
C LEU A 108 13.95 6.13 -7.76
N ASN A 109 14.94 5.34 -7.36
CA ASN A 109 14.79 3.88 -7.25
C ASN A 109 13.80 3.49 -6.13
N TYR A 110 13.74 4.25 -5.04
CA TYR A 110 12.68 4.08 -4.02
C TYR A 110 11.30 4.43 -4.57
N LEU A 111 11.18 5.49 -5.36
CA LEU A 111 9.91 5.85 -6.01
C LEU A 111 9.45 4.79 -7.02
N LYS A 112 10.39 4.19 -7.75
CA LYS A 112 10.13 3.05 -8.65
C LYS A 112 9.62 1.84 -7.86
N SER A 113 10.26 1.53 -6.73
CA SER A 113 9.87 0.42 -5.86
C SER A 113 8.46 0.62 -5.28
N HIS A 114 8.12 1.85 -4.91
CA HIS A 114 6.76 2.22 -4.48
C HIS A 114 5.71 1.93 -5.58
N HIS A 115 5.92 2.40 -6.81
CA HIS A 115 4.98 2.14 -7.91
C HIS A 115 4.88 0.67 -8.28
N ARG A 116 6.01 -0.04 -8.28
CA ARG A 116 6.04 -1.50 -8.51
C ARG A 116 5.21 -2.24 -7.47
N TYR A 117 5.35 -1.87 -6.19
CA TYR A 117 4.57 -2.45 -5.11
C TYR A 117 3.07 -2.21 -5.32
N LEU A 118 2.66 -0.96 -5.58
CA LEU A 118 1.26 -0.62 -5.82
C LEU A 118 0.69 -1.38 -7.03
N GLY A 119 1.42 -1.46 -8.14
CA GLY A 119 1.00 -2.22 -9.32
C GLY A 119 0.77 -3.71 -9.02
N ILE A 120 1.69 -4.35 -8.29
CA ILE A 120 1.54 -5.75 -7.90
C ILE A 120 0.34 -5.93 -6.95
N SER A 121 0.22 -5.07 -5.93
CA SER A 121 -0.90 -5.13 -4.98
C SER A 121 -2.26 -4.97 -5.69
N MET A 122 -2.35 -4.11 -6.70
CA MET A 122 -3.56 -3.90 -7.48
C MET A 122 -3.95 -5.16 -8.26
N ILE A 123 -2.99 -5.84 -8.90
CA ILE A 123 -3.24 -7.10 -9.62
C ILE A 123 -3.77 -8.17 -8.65
N VAL A 124 -3.18 -8.28 -7.47
CA VAL A 124 -3.62 -9.23 -6.44
C VAL A 124 -5.05 -8.94 -6.00
N ILE A 125 -5.36 -7.68 -5.68
CA ILE A 125 -6.71 -7.27 -5.25
C ILE A 125 -7.75 -7.54 -6.34
N MET A 126 -7.45 -7.19 -7.59
CA MET A 126 -8.35 -7.45 -8.73
C MET A 126 -8.60 -8.95 -8.92
N SER A 127 -7.56 -9.78 -8.77
CA SER A 127 -7.69 -11.25 -8.83
C SER A 127 -8.60 -11.78 -7.73
N LEU A 128 -8.47 -11.28 -6.50
CA LEU A 128 -9.33 -11.67 -5.38
C LEU A 128 -10.79 -11.25 -5.60
N TYR A 129 -11.04 -10.06 -6.19
CA TYR A 129 -12.40 -9.64 -6.54
C TYR A 129 -13.06 -10.56 -7.55
N VAL A 130 -12.35 -10.97 -8.61
CA VAL A 130 -12.87 -11.91 -9.61
C VAL A 130 -13.21 -13.25 -8.95
N LEU A 131 -12.31 -13.78 -8.10
CA LEU A 131 -12.57 -15.03 -7.38
C LEU A 131 -13.76 -14.94 -6.43
N MET A 132 -13.92 -13.82 -5.71
CA MET A 132 -15.09 -13.60 -4.85
C MET A 132 -16.40 -13.58 -5.64
N ILE A 133 -16.44 -12.89 -6.79
CA ILE A 133 -17.64 -12.84 -7.63
C ILE A 133 -18.02 -14.24 -8.11
N VAL A 134 -17.04 -15.00 -8.63
CA VAL A 134 -17.26 -16.38 -9.08
C VAL A 134 -17.76 -17.26 -7.92
N GLY A 135 -17.13 -17.14 -6.74
CA GLY A 135 -17.54 -17.87 -5.54
C GLY A 135 -18.99 -17.57 -5.12
N VAL A 136 -19.37 -16.29 -5.07
CA VAL A 136 -20.74 -15.89 -4.71
C VAL A 136 -21.76 -16.38 -5.74
N VAL A 137 -21.45 -16.32 -7.03
CA VAL A 137 -22.32 -16.84 -8.09
C VAL A 137 -22.53 -18.34 -7.96
N ILE A 138 -21.47 -19.12 -7.70
CA ILE A 138 -21.57 -20.57 -7.52
C ILE A 138 -22.42 -20.90 -6.29
N VAL A 139 -22.12 -20.27 -5.15
CA VAL A 139 -22.85 -20.51 -3.89
C VAL A 139 -24.33 -20.15 -4.03
N SER A 140 -24.65 -19.05 -4.71
CA SER A 140 -26.05 -18.64 -4.93
C SER A 140 -26.82 -19.60 -5.84
N ILE A 141 -26.20 -20.12 -6.91
CA ILE A 141 -26.82 -21.14 -7.77
C ILE A 141 -27.08 -22.43 -7.00
N VAL A 142 -26.10 -22.89 -6.21
CA VAL A 142 -26.24 -24.12 -5.40
C VAL A 142 -27.32 -23.95 -4.33
N ALA A 143 -27.36 -22.80 -3.65
CA ALA A 143 -28.38 -22.50 -2.66
C ALA A 143 -29.80 -22.50 -3.27
N ALA A 144 -29.97 -21.90 -4.45
CA ALA A 144 -31.25 -21.89 -5.17
C ALA A 144 -31.69 -23.31 -5.58
N ALA A 145 -30.76 -24.17 -6.02
CA ALA A 145 -31.05 -25.56 -6.37
C ALA A 145 -31.41 -26.41 -5.14
N SER A 146 -30.87 -26.11 -3.96
CA SER A 146 -31.19 -26.83 -2.71
C SER A 146 -32.51 -26.42 -2.06
N ALA A 147 -33.13 -25.33 -2.51
CA ALA A 147 -34.39 -24.81 -2.00
C ALA A 147 -35.62 -25.26 -2.82
N VAL A 148 -35.42 -26.03 -3.90
CA VAL A 148 -36.45 -26.66 -4.74
C VAL A 148 -36.48 -28.16 -4.45
#